data_AF-A0A7I8W7L9-F1
#
_entry.id   AF-A0A7I8W7L9-F1
#
_cell.length_a   1.000
_cell.length_b   1.000
_cell.length_c   1.000
_cell.angle_alpha   90.00
_cell.angle_beta   90.00
_cell.angle_gamma   90.00
#
_symmetry.space_group_name_H-M   'P 1'
#
loop_
_entity.id
_entity.type
_entity.pdbx_description
1 polymer ?
#
loop_
_entity_poly.entity_id
_entity_poly.type
_entity_poly.pdbx_seq_one_letter_code
_entity_poly.pdbx_strand_id
1 'polypeptide(L)'
;MRVNQWSRLTEEIDDYEREALEKEEKENKEETEPSKLEQIINNPIVSKILFFIATGYMVFSLVTDWLLVRDVLRARQGLVFGPPSQALRIAFVGIISVGTLLSILDFINLVRLVFFYNGEEETKKGVISEDLAQGITSLIYEVPAITLALILSMCRDEPFSIFQTIKAVIALLGSFLHAVSVAIHYLQKHDKGFRAYVERVILSLSSLYIFAASLTLFIFTYTPKNPTILTSTISRSNTIDSGRYLYKAGIFFSHPSFTLCSITSELNWLQAAYIYNLTDKNNNNNPSHFTYSFNLSEEAYAFSEGSANKKPQCYNVKFMSTCSINEVQVTNCFNAQRTMNTISFTFFHEKKSVTLPYGDIRFNGLKYNITNPNCDPVSNINNSSLFTENDINIGSLLYLRTTNETQSIKIFDEQNSEATFYKLHDSVRSVQRTWKTGYFKCPMTGSLLPNLDKDLEVKYKNCF
;
A
#
# COMPACT_ATOMS: atom_id res chain seq x y z
N MET A 1 -67.67 32.48 57.90
CA MET A 1 -67.86 31.30 57.02
C MET A 1 -66.74 31.06 56.00
N ARG A 2 -65.85 32.01 55.65
CA ARG A 2 -64.77 31.80 54.65
C ARG A 2 -63.45 31.22 55.18
N VAL A 3 -63.26 31.10 56.51
CA VAL A 3 -61.99 30.64 57.10
C VAL A 3 -61.87 29.10 57.08
N ASN A 4 -62.99 28.36 57.12
CA ASN A 4 -62.96 26.88 57.08
C ASN A 4 -62.75 26.26 55.69
N GLN A 5 -62.82 27.05 54.61
CA GLN A 5 -62.54 26.53 53.26
C GLN A 5 -61.05 26.51 52.94
N TRP A 6 -60.27 27.43 53.51
CA TRP A 6 -58.83 27.49 53.28
C TRP A 6 -58.07 26.38 54.01
N SER A 7 -58.48 25.99 55.22
CA SER A 7 -57.79 24.90 55.93
C SER A 7 -57.99 23.53 55.28
N ARG A 8 -59.17 23.30 54.67
CA ARG A 8 -59.44 22.05 53.93
C ARG A 8 -58.65 21.98 52.63
N LEU A 9 -58.48 23.10 51.93
CA LEU A 9 -57.68 23.15 50.70
C LEU A 9 -56.19 22.92 50.96
N THR A 10 -55.65 23.38 52.09
CA THR A 10 -54.27 23.06 52.47
C THR A 10 -54.09 21.60 52.88
N GLU A 11 -55.06 21.00 53.59
CA GLU A 11 -55.03 19.56 53.91
C GLU A 11 -55.08 18.68 52.65
N GLU A 12 -55.94 19.03 51.68
CA GLU A 12 -56.04 18.29 50.41
C GLU A 12 -54.77 18.40 49.56
N ILE A 13 -54.07 19.54 49.59
CA ILE A 13 -52.80 19.71 48.87
C ILE A 13 -51.67 18.91 49.54
N ASP A 14 -51.58 18.95 50.87
CA ASP A 14 -50.55 18.24 51.62
C ASP A 14 -50.71 16.71 51.55
N ASP A 15 -51.94 16.21 51.43
CA ASP A 15 -52.21 14.79 51.21
C ASP A 15 -51.91 14.38 49.76
N TYR A 16 -52.17 15.25 48.77
CA TYR A 16 -51.82 14.98 47.37
C TYR A 16 -50.31 14.96 47.13
N GLU A 17 -49.56 15.87 47.76
CA GLU A 17 -48.09 15.86 47.71
C GLU A 17 -47.51 14.61 48.40
N ARG A 18 -48.09 14.17 49.52
CA ARG A 18 -47.67 12.92 50.17
C ARG A 18 -47.98 11.69 49.33
N GLU A 19 -49.15 11.60 48.71
CA GLU A 19 -49.48 10.49 47.81
C GLU A 19 -48.59 10.48 46.57
N ALA A 20 -48.25 11.64 46.01
CA ALA A 20 -47.32 11.75 44.89
C ALA A 20 -45.91 11.30 45.28
N LEU A 21 -45.40 11.73 46.44
CA LEU A 21 -44.10 11.31 46.97
C LEU A 21 -44.06 9.82 47.31
N GLU A 22 -45.12 9.26 47.90
CA GLU A 22 -45.18 7.82 48.17
C GLU A 22 -45.26 6.99 46.88
N LYS A 23 -45.90 7.51 45.83
CA LYS A 23 -45.92 6.85 44.51
C LYS A 23 -44.54 6.88 43.86
N GLU A 24 -43.86 8.02 43.93
CA GLU A 24 -42.50 8.17 43.40
C GLU A 24 -41.49 7.33 44.19
N GLU A 25 -41.67 7.18 45.50
CA GLU A 25 -40.84 6.32 46.35
C GLU A 25 -41.11 4.82 46.12
N LYS A 26 -42.36 4.43 45.84
CA LYS A 26 -42.74 3.05 45.48
C LYS A 26 -42.27 2.68 44.07
N GLU A 27 -42.41 3.57 43.08
CA GLU A 27 -41.87 3.36 41.73
C GLU A 27 -40.33 3.26 41.75
N ASN A 28 -39.64 4.09 42.55
CA ASN A 28 -38.18 3.99 42.71
C ASN A 28 -37.71 2.72 43.47
N LYS A 29 -38.53 2.17 44.38
CA LYS A 29 -38.22 0.93 45.13
C LYS A 29 -38.50 -0.35 44.34
N GLU A 30 -39.45 -0.37 43.40
CA GLU A 30 -39.69 -1.54 42.53
C GLU A 30 -38.68 -1.65 41.37
N GLU A 31 -37.97 -0.57 41.00
CA GLU A 31 -36.97 -0.57 39.92
C GLU A 31 -35.55 -1.01 40.32
N THR A 32 -35.33 -1.39 41.59
CA THR A 32 -33.99 -1.68 42.14
C THR A 32 -33.72 -3.16 42.48
N GLU A 33 -34.37 -4.12 41.81
CA GLU A 33 -33.79 -5.47 41.75
C GLU A 33 -32.65 -5.48 40.71
N PRO A 34 -31.37 -5.59 41.12
CA PRO A 34 -30.27 -5.60 40.17
C PRO A 34 -30.43 -6.83 39.29
N SER A 35 -30.34 -6.63 37.97
CA SER A 35 -30.49 -7.72 37.02
C SER A 35 -29.51 -8.85 37.36
N LYS A 36 -29.88 -10.11 37.12
CA LYS A 36 -28.97 -11.26 37.33
C LYS A 36 -27.59 -11.07 36.67
N LEU A 37 -27.51 -10.24 35.62
CA LEU A 37 -26.28 -9.86 34.96
C LEU A 37 -25.39 -8.93 35.81
N GLU A 38 -25.98 -7.93 36.50
CA GLU A 38 -25.24 -7.05 37.43
C GLU A 38 -24.69 -7.83 38.63
N GLN A 39 -25.44 -8.82 39.15
CA GLN A 39 -24.95 -9.68 40.22
C GLN A 39 -23.73 -10.53 39.79
N ILE A 40 -23.68 -10.96 38.52
CA ILE A 40 -22.55 -11.72 37.96
C ILE A 40 -21.35 -10.80 37.71
N ILE A 41 -21.56 -9.59 37.19
CA ILE A 41 -20.49 -8.62 36.90
C ILE A 41 -19.86 -8.09 38.20
N ASN A 42 -20.67 -7.91 39.25
CA ASN A 42 -20.20 -7.48 40.57
C ASN A 42 -19.40 -8.54 41.33
N ASN A 43 -19.26 -9.77 40.79
CA ASN A 43 -18.38 -10.76 41.37
C ASN A 43 -16.91 -10.32 41.19
N PRO A 44 -16.12 -10.17 42.27
CA PRO A 44 -14.75 -9.66 42.20
C PRO A 44 -13.82 -10.57 41.37
N ILE A 45 -14.12 -11.86 41.25
CA ILE A 45 -13.37 -12.79 40.43
C ILE A 45 -13.66 -12.53 38.94
N VAL A 46 -14.93 -12.35 38.58
CA VAL A 46 -15.36 -12.09 37.19
C VAL A 46 -14.83 -10.73 36.73
N SER A 47 -14.95 -9.69 37.56
CA SER A 47 -14.41 -8.36 37.27
C SER A 47 -12.89 -8.38 37.03
N LYS A 48 -12.13 -9.10 37.84
CA LYS A 48 -10.68 -9.29 37.62
C LYS A 48 -10.36 -10.04 36.33
N ILE A 49 -11.13 -11.07 35.97
CA ILE A 49 -10.94 -11.80 34.71
C ILE A 49 -11.21 -10.87 33.51
N LEU A 50 -12.32 -10.12 33.53
CA LEU A 50 -12.66 -9.15 32.50
C LEU A 50 -11.58 -8.06 32.36
N PHE A 51 -11.02 -7.60 33.48
CA PHE A 51 -9.88 -6.68 33.50
C PHE A 51 -8.66 -7.22 32.75
N PHE A 52 -8.27 -8.47 33.00
CA PHE A 52 -7.13 -9.08 32.29
C PHE A 52 -7.40 -9.27 30.80
N ILE A 53 -8.63 -9.66 30.43
CA ILE A 53 -9.03 -9.81 29.03
C ILE A 53 -9.00 -8.45 28.31
N ALA A 54 -9.58 -7.42 28.92
CA ALA A 54 -9.61 -6.05 28.37
C ALA A 54 -8.19 -5.47 28.23
N THR A 55 -7.35 -5.65 29.25
CA THR A 55 -5.94 -5.22 29.21
C THR A 55 -5.17 -5.96 28.12
N GLY A 56 -5.34 -7.29 28.01
CA GLY A 56 -4.71 -8.10 26.96
C GLY A 56 -5.13 -7.65 25.57
N TYR A 57 -6.42 -7.36 25.38
CA TYR A 57 -6.95 -6.81 24.12
C TYR A 57 -6.32 -5.45 23.78
N MET A 58 -6.24 -4.52 24.73
CA MET A 58 -5.61 -3.21 24.55
C MET A 58 -4.14 -3.34 24.14
N VAL A 59 -3.36 -4.15 24.87
CA VAL A 59 -1.94 -4.37 24.57
C VAL A 59 -1.77 -4.99 23.19
N PHE A 60 -2.57 -6.02 22.85
CA PHE A 60 -2.49 -6.68 21.56
C PHE A 60 -2.85 -5.75 20.39
N SER A 61 -3.87 -4.91 20.57
CA SER A 61 -4.28 -3.88 19.60
C SER A 61 -3.15 -2.88 19.35
N LEU A 62 -2.54 -2.35 20.42
CA LEU A 62 -1.41 -1.42 20.35
C LEU A 62 -0.19 -2.04 19.65
N VAL A 63 0.18 -3.27 20.03
CA VAL A 63 1.30 -3.99 19.39
C VAL A 63 1.04 -4.16 17.89
N THR A 64 -0.19 -4.53 17.51
CA THR A 64 -0.57 -4.70 16.10
C THR A 64 -0.43 -3.39 15.32
N ASP A 65 -0.83 -2.27 15.90
CA ASP A 65 -0.71 -0.96 15.25
C ASP A 65 0.74 -0.53 15.04
N TRP A 66 1.58 -0.67 16.06
CA TRP A 66 2.99 -0.32 15.95
C TRP A 66 3.73 -1.24 14.97
N LEU A 67 3.33 -2.51 14.86
CA LEU A 67 3.84 -3.42 13.84
C LEU A 67 3.38 -3.00 12.43
N LEU A 68 2.13 -2.56 12.27
CA LEU A 68 1.64 -1.99 11.01
C LEU A 68 2.41 -0.72 10.63
N VAL A 69 2.63 0.20 11.56
CA VAL A 69 3.43 1.42 11.35
C VAL A 69 4.85 1.06 10.94
N ARG A 70 5.48 0.11 11.63
CA ARG A 70 6.82 -0.37 11.28
C ARG A 70 6.89 -0.86 9.83
N ASP A 71 5.92 -1.64 9.40
CA ASP A 71 5.87 -2.14 8.03
C ASP A 71 5.64 -1.00 7.02
N VAL A 72 4.78 -0.02 7.35
CA VAL A 72 4.53 1.18 6.53
C VAL A 72 5.79 2.03 6.33
N LEU A 73 6.58 2.19 7.39
CA LEU A 73 7.84 2.93 7.37
C LEU A 73 8.95 2.15 6.65
N ARG A 74 9.00 0.82 6.80
CA ARG A 74 10.01 -0.04 6.17
C ARG A 74 9.72 -0.40 4.71
N ALA A 75 8.53 -0.11 4.20
CA ALA A 75 8.22 -0.35 2.81
C ALA A 75 9.23 0.35 1.89
N ARG A 76 9.83 -0.44 1.01
CA ARG A 76 10.83 0.00 0.05
C ARG A 76 10.18 0.24 -1.30
N GLN A 77 10.82 1.09 -2.10
CA GLN A 77 10.41 1.28 -3.48
C GLN A 77 10.84 0.04 -4.27
N GLY A 78 9.87 -0.68 -4.82
CA GLY A 78 10.10 -1.80 -5.72
C GLY A 78 9.54 -1.48 -7.11
N LEU A 79 9.24 -2.51 -7.88
CA LEU A 79 8.84 -2.36 -9.28
C LEU A 79 7.50 -1.61 -9.44
N VAL A 80 6.39 -2.21 -8.97
CA VAL A 80 5.03 -1.64 -9.11
C VAL A 80 4.62 -0.85 -7.87
N PHE A 81 4.97 -1.38 -6.70
CA PHE A 81 4.65 -0.78 -5.41
C PHE A 81 5.89 -0.17 -4.79
N GLY A 82 5.66 0.90 -4.06
CA GLY A 82 6.67 1.49 -3.21
C GLY A 82 6.07 2.06 -1.93
N PRO A 83 6.83 2.93 -1.26
CA PRO A 83 6.41 3.55 -0.02
C PRO A 83 5.13 4.40 -0.24
N PRO A 84 4.22 4.45 0.74
CA PRO A 84 3.16 5.46 0.74
C PRO A 84 3.74 6.87 0.76
N SER A 85 2.94 7.86 0.37
CA SER A 85 3.35 9.26 0.41
C SER A 85 3.80 9.67 1.82
N GLN A 86 4.74 10.62 1.90
CA GLN A 86 5.28 11.08 3.18
C GLN A 86 4.17 11.62 4.10
N ALA A 87 3.19 12.32 3.54
CA ALA A 87 2.01 12.80 4.28
C ALA A 87 1.23 11.64 4.92
N LEU A 88 1.01 10.54 4.18
CA LEU A 88 0.29 9.38 4.71
C LEU A 88 1.09 8.68 5.82
N ARG A 89 2.42 8.59 5.67
CA ARG A 89 3.32 8.02 6.68
C ARG A 89 3.28 8.81 7.98
N ILE A 90 3.36 10.14 7.88
CA ILE A 90 3.27 11.04 9.04
C ILE A 90 1.89 10.92 9.70
N ALA A 91 0.81 10.89 8.90
CA ALA A 91 -0.55 10.70 9.41
C ALA A 91 -0.70 9.37 10.18
N PHE A 92 -0.17 8.26 9.64
CA PHE A 92 -0.16 6.96 10.32
C PHE A 92 0.54 7.03 11.68
N VAL A 93 1.76 7.57 11.73
CA VAL A 93 2.52 7.68 12.97
C VAL A 93 1.79 8.59 13.98
N GLY A 94 1.25 9.72 13.52
CA GLY A 94 0.52 10.66 14.37
C GLY A 94 -0.74 10.05 14.99
N ILE A 95 -1.59 9.42 14.17
CA ILE A 95 -2.84 8.79 14.65
C ILE A 95 -2.56 7.66 15.63
N ILE A 96 -1.58 6.79 15.34
CA ILE A 96 -1.23 5.69 16.26
C ILE A 96 -0.59 6.20 17.56
N SER A 97 0.18 7.29 17.51
CA SER A 97 0.73 7.93 18.71
C SER A 97 -0.37 8.50 19.61
N VAL A 98 -1.33 9.23 19.02
CA VAL A 98 -2.51 9.74 19.74
C VAL A 98 -3.33 8.58 20.31
N GLY A 99 -3.56 7.52 19.52
CA GLY A 99 -4.25 6.31 19.97
C GLY A 99 -3.56 5.62 21.14
N THR A 100 -2.23 5.60 21.16
CA THR A 100 -1.45 5.05 22.27
C THR A 100 -1.69 5.85 23.56
N LEU A 101 -1.71 7.18 23.47
CA LEU A 101 -2.02 8.05 24.62
C LEU A 101 -3.45 7.83 25.12
N LEU A 102 -4.43 7.75 24.21
CA LEU A 102 -5.83 7.48 24.57
C LEU A 102 -5.98 6.09 25.21
N SER A 103 -5.30 5.08 24.68
CA SER A 103 -5.31 3.73 25.26
C SER A 103 -4.70 3.69 26.67
N ILE A 104 -3.68 4.51 26.95
CA ILE A 104 -3.12 4.65 28.31
C ILE A 104 -4.13 5.29 29.25
N LEU A 105 -4.86 6.32 28.81
CA LEU A 105 -5.91 6.95 29.61
C LEU A 105 -7.06 5.97 29.89
N ASP A 106 -7.48 5.21 28.89
CA ASP A 106 -8.51 4.16 29.05
C ASP A 106 -8.04 3.07 30.01
N PHE A 107 -6.77 2.67 29.95
CA PHE A 107 -6.19 1.74 30.91
C PHE A 107 -6.19 2.30 32.35
N ILE A 108 -5.82 3.57 32.55
CA ILE A 108 -5.86 4.21 33.88
C ILE A 108 -7.30 4.25 34.42
N ASN A 109 -8.27 4.60 33.56
CA ASN A 109 -9.69 4.59 33.92
C ASN A 109 -10.16 3.18 34.30
N LEU A 110 -9.78 2.16 33.54
CA LEU A 110 -10.12 0.76 33.80
C LEU A 110 -9.51 0.26 35.12
N VAL A 111 -8.24 0.56 35.39
CA VAL A 111 -7.56 0.22 36.66
C VAL A 111 -8.27 0.90 37.84
N ARG A 112 -8.64 2.18 37.70
CA ARG A 112 -9.37 2.91 38.73
C ARG A 112 -10.72 2.27 39.02
N LEU A 113 -11.46 1.90 37.97
CA LEU A 113 -12.77 1.27 38.07
C LEU A 113 -12.72 -0.11 38.74
N VAL A 114 -11.69 -0.92 38.49
CA VAL A 114 -11.61 -2.30 39.00
C VAL A 114 -10.97 -2.38 40.40
N PHE A 115 -9.93 -1.60 40.68
CA PHE A 115 -9.13 -1.74 41.91
C PHE A 115 -9.43 -0.72 43.00
N PHE A 116 -9.95 0.46 42.64
CA PHE A 116 -10.21 1.55 43.59
C PHE A 116 -11.71 1.73 43.88
N TYR A 117 -12.56 0.85 43.34
CA TYR A 117 -13.98 0.83 43.64
C TYR A 117 -14.22 0.21 45.03
N ASN A 118 -14.51 1.05 46.01
CA ASN A 118 -14.83 0.67 47.39
C ASN A 118 -16.32 0.77 47.74
N GLY A 119 -17.21 0.83 46.74
CA GLY A 119 -18.66 0.81 46.96
C GLY A 119 -19.31 2.15 47.36
N GLU A 120 -18.56 3.24 47.48
CA GLU A 120 -19.13 4.58 47.64
C GLU A 120 -19.59 5.12 46.28
N GLU A 121 -20.88 5.42 46.17
CA GLU A 121 -21.59 5.83 44.95
C GLU A 121 -21.00 7.08 44.28
N GLU A 122 -20.33 7.96 45.05
CA GLU A 122 -19.64 9.15 44.53
C GLU A 122 -18.33 8.84 43.79
N THR A 123 -17.71 7.68 44.05
CA THR A 123 -16.46 7.26 43.38
C THR A 123 -16.68 6.62 42.00
N LYS A 124 -17.94 6.43 41.56
CA LYS A 124 -18.28 5.97 40.20
C LYS A 124 -17.89 6.96 39.10
N LYS A 125 -17.55 8.20 39.43
CA LYS A 125 -17.02 9.15 38.45
C LYS A 125 -15.54 8.87 38.20
N GLY A 126 -15.26 8.10 37.15
CA GLY A 126 -13.96 8.13 36.49
C GLY A 126 -13.56 9.57 36.14
N VAL A 127 -12.28 9.79 35.81
CA VAL A 127 -11.79 11.14 35.47
C VAL A 127 -12.61 11.74 34.30
N ILE A 128 -13.09 10.86 33.42
CA ILE A 128 -13.99 11.13 32.30
C ILE A 128 -15.09 10.06 32.36
N SER A 129 -16.33 10.38 31.94
CA SER A 129 -17.36 9.33 31.78
C SER A 129 -16.89 8.28 30.78
N GLU A 130 -17.16 7.01 31.07
CA GLU A 130 -16.71 5.87 30.25
C GLU A 130 -17.18 5.99 28.79
N ASP A 131 -18.46 6.33 28.60
CA ASP A 131 -19.05 6.58 27.28
C ASP A 131 -18.34 7.72 26.52
N LEU A 132 -17.94 8.78 27.21
CA LEU A 132 -17.26 9.92 26.60
C LEU A 132 -15.82 9.57 26.24
N ALA A 133 -15.10 8.87 27.12
CA ALA A 133 -13.73 8.41 26.86
C ALA A 133 -13.71 7.46 25.65
N GLN A 134 -14.61 6.48 25.62
CA GLN A 134 -14.74 5.56 24.49
C GLN A 134 -15.15 6.27 23.20
N GLY A 135 -16.05 7.25 23.28
CA GLY A 135 -16.47 8.04 22.13
C GLY A 135 -15.33 8.85 21.53
N ILE A 136 -14.50 9.45 22.38
CA ILE A 136 -13.29 10.19 21.97
C ILE A 136 -12.27 9.23 21.33
N THR A 137 -11.99 8.08 21.96
CA THR A 137 -11.06 7.07 21.42
C THR A 137 -11.51 6.54 20.06
N SER A 138 -12.79 6.23 19.93
CA SER A 138 -13.36 5.74 18.67
C SER A 138 -13.25 6.80 17.55
N LEU A 139 -13.64 8.04 17.82
CA LEU A 139 -13.71 9.09 16.79
C LEU A 139 -12.34 9.66 16.40
N ILE A 140 -11.44 9.87 17.37
CA ILE A 140 -10.13 10.51 17.12
C ILE A 140 -9.09 9.50 16.63
N TYR A 141 -9.21 8.23 17.01
CA TYR A 141 -8.19 7.24 16.75
C TYR A 141 -8.70 6.06 15.92
N GLU A 142 -9.72 5.32 16.37
CA GLU A 142 -10.13 4.08 15.67
C GLU A 142 -10.66 4.37 14.26
N VAL A 143 -11.55 5.36 14.13
CA VAL A 143 -12.14 5.77 12.84
C VAL A 143 -11.04 6.24 11.86
N PRO A 144 -10.14 7.18 12.20
CA PRO A 144 -9.04 7.55 11.29
C PRO A 144 -8.07 6.40 10.98
N ALA A 145 -7.75 5.55 11.96
CA ALA A 145 -6.84 4.43 11.77
C ALA A 145 -7.41 3.38 10.78
N ILE A 146 -8.68 2.97 10.97
CA ILE A 146 -9.32 2.02 10.06
C ILE A 146 -9.57 2.64 8.68
N THR A 147 -9.88 3.94 8.61
CA THR A 147 -10.05 4.67 7.35
C THR A 147 -8.74 4.66 6.53
N LEU A 148 -7.62 4.97 7.18
CA LEU A 148 -6.31 4.94 6.53
C LEU A 148 -5.92 3.53 6.07
N ALA A 149 -6.16 2.52 6.90
CA ALA A 149 -5.98 1.12 6.51
C ALA A 149 -6.84 0.76 5.30
N LEU A 150 -8.11 1.18 5.28
CA LEU A 150 -9.03 0.92 4.18
C LEU A 150 -8.56 1.59 2.88
N ILE A 151 -8.18 2.87 2.91
CA ILE A 151 -7.65 3.61 1.75
C ILE A 151 -6.41 2.92 1.18
N LEU A 152 -5.48 2.50 2.05
CA LEU A 152 -4.31 1.74 1.63
C LEU A 152 -4.69 0.41 0.97
N SER A 153 -5.64 -0.31 1.53
CA SER A 153 -6.16 -1.57 0.97
C SER A 153 -6.82 -1.37 -0.40
N MET A 154 -7.58 -0.29 -0.56
CA MET A 154 -8.28 0.03 -1.81
C MET A 154 -7.32 0.43 -2.93
N CYS A 155 -6.18 1.05 -2.59
CA CYS A 155 -5.15 1.45 -3.56
C CYS A 155 -4.12 0.36 -3.88
N ARG A 156 -4.12 -0.78 -3.19
CA ARG A 156 -3.18 -1.89 -3.45
C ARG A 156 -3.92 -3.17 -3.81
N ASP A 157 -3.26 -4.01 -4.61
CA ASP A 157 -3.81 -5.32 -4.96
C ASP A 157 -3.61 -6.35 -3.84
N GLU A 158 -2.70 -6.10 -2.91
CA GLU A 158 -2.44 -6.96 -1.76
C GLU A 158 -2.54 -6.15 -0.46
N PRO A 159 -2.90 -6.79 0.67
CA PRO A 159 -2.84 -6.14 1.97
C PRO A 159 -1.42 -5.64 2.20
N PHE A 160 -1.30 -4.44 2.78
CA PHE A 160 0.01 -3.82 2.98
C PHE A 160 0.87 -4.64 3.95
N SER A 161 0.21 -5.22 4.96
CA SER A 161 0.82 -6.10 5.95
C SER A 161 -0.25 -7.07 6.48
N ILE A 162 0.18 -8.23 6.97
CA ILE A 162 -0.69 -9.16 7.69
C ILE A 162 -1.32 -8.50 8.93
N PHE A 163 -0.62 -7.54 9.55
CA PHE A 163 -1.11 -6.81 10.71
C PHE A 163 -2.32 -5.93 10.37
N GLN A 164 -2.47 -5.50 9.12
CA GLN A 164 -3.65 -4.78 8.67
C GLN A 164 -4.91 -5.66 8.74
N THR A 165 -4.79 -6.93 8.33
CA THR A 165 -5.87 -7.90 8.40
C THR A 165 -6.18 -8.27 9.84
N ILE A 166 -5.15 -8.50 10.66
CA ILE A 166 -5.31 -8.77 12.10
C ILE A 166 -6.04 -7.61 12.77
N LYS A 167 -5.65 -6.35 12.50
CA LYS A 167 -6.31 -5.16 13.04
C LYS A 167 -7.78 -5.08 12.65
N ALA A 168 -8.13 -5.40 11.41
CA ALA A 168 -9.52 -5.42 10.98
C ALA A 168 -10.35 -6.50 11.70
N VAL A 169 -9.77 -7.68 11.98
CA VAL A 169 -10.43 -8.73 12.76
C VAL A 169 -10.65 -8.28 14.21
N ILE A 170 -9.63 -7.68 14.83
CA ILE A 170 -9.74 -7.08 16.18
C ILE A 170 -10.86 -6.05 16.21
N ALA A 171 -10.89 -5.13 15.24
CA ALA A 171 -11.90 -4.09 15.14
C ALA A 171 -13.32 -4.65 14.93
N LEU A 172 -13.48 -5.70 14.10
CA LEU A 172 -14.78 -6.38 13.93
C LEU A 172 -15.28 -7.00 15.24
N LEU A 173 -14.39 -7.69 15.97
CA LEU A 173 -14.73 -8.27 17.27
C LEU A 173 -15.09 -7.19 18.29
N GLY A 174 -14.32 -6.10 18.35
CA GLY A 174 -14.59 -4.96 19.22
C GLY A 174 -15.95 -4.30 18.93
N SER A 175 -16.23 -3.99 17.67
CA SER A 175 -17.53 -3.42 17.26
C SER A 175 -18.70 -4.34 17.54
N PHE A 176 -18.54 -5.65 17.36
CA PHE A 176 -19.57 -6.64 17.68
C PHE A 176 -19.87 -6.68 19.18
N LEU A 177 -18.84 -6.74 20.03
CA LEU A 177 -19.00 -6.70 21.49
C LEU A 177 -19.67 -5.40 21.94
N HIS A 178 -19.30 -4.27 21.33
CA HIS A 178 -19.94 -2.99 21.64
C HIS A 178 -21.42 -2.96 21.23
N ALA A 179 -21.77 -3.47 20.06
CA ALA A 179 -23.17 -3.57 19.63
C ALA A 179 -24.02 -4.42 20.58
N VAL A 180 -23.46 -5.54 21.08
CA VAL A 180 -24.12 -6.37 22.11
C VAL A 180 -24.29 -5.59 23.42
N SER A 181 -23.25 -4.87 23.87
CA SER A 181 -23.31 -4.04 25.08
C SER A 181 -24.39 -2.96 24.98
N VAL A 182 -24.44 -2.23 23.87
CA VAL A 182 -25.46 -1.20 23.63
C VAL A 182 -26.86 -1.81 23.60
N ALA A 183 -27.04 -2.98 22.98
CA ALA A 183 -28.33 -3.66 22.95
C ALA A 183 -28.79 -4.09 24.36
N ILE A 184 -27.88 -4.62 25.18
CA ILE A 184 -28.18 -4.97 26.59
C ILE A 184 -28.57 -3.72 27.38
N HIS A 185 -27.80 -2.63 27.26
CA HIS A 185 -28.10 -1.38 27.96
C HIS A 185 -29.43 -0.75 27.52
N TYR A 186 -29.76 -0.80 26.22
CA TYR A 186 -31.03 -0.32 25.70
C TYR A 186 -32.22 -1.12 26.25
N LEU A 187 -32.05 -2.43 26.45
CA LEU A 187 -33.06 -3.29 27.08
C LEU A 187 -33.17 -3.08 28.60
N GLN A 188 -32.10 -2.59 29.25
CA GLN A 188 -32.02 -2.49 30.72
C GLN A 188 -32.39 -1.11 31.30
N LYS A 189 -32.25 0.00 30.57
CA LYS A 189 -32.54 1.33 31.16
C LYS A 189 -32.90 2.44 30.18
N HIS A 190 -33.97 3.17 30.52
CA HIS A 190 -34.47 4.38 29.87
C HIS A 190 -33.81 5.64 30.48
N ASP A 191 -32.50 5.85 30.27
CA ASP A 191 -31.86 7.12 30.69
C ASP A 191 -32.43 8.30 29.87
N LYS A 192 -33.11 9.25 30.53
CA LYS A 192 -33.83 10.37 29.89
C LYS A 192 -32.98 11.64 29.65
N GLY A 193 -31.66 11.55 29.73
CA GLY A 193 -30.77 12.71 29.55
C GLY A 193 -30.36 12.94 28.09
N PHE A 194 -30.60 14.15 27.54
CA PHE A 194 -30.20 14.51 26.17
C PHE A 194 -28.69 14.31 25.92
N ARG A 195 -27.83 14.61 26.91
CA ARG A 195 -26.38 14.40 26.80
C ARG A 195 -26.01 12.92 26.65
N ALA A 196 -26.58 12.05 27.49
CA ALA A 196 -26.34 10.61 27.43
C ALA A 196 -26.85 10.01 26.10
N TYR A 197 -27.98 10.52 25.60
CA TYR A 197 -28.49 10.15 24.28
C TYR A 197 -27.50 10.52 23.16
N VAL A 198 -26.98 11.74 23.14
CA VAL A 198 -26.01 12.18 22.12
C VAL A 198 -24.71 11.36 22.17
N GLU A 199 -24.17 11.13 23.37
CA GLU A 199 -22.96 10.31 23.55
C GLU A 199 -23.15 8.89 23.00
N ARG A 200 -24.30 8.24 23.31
CA ARG A 200 -24.65 6.90 22.78
C ARG A 200 -24.83 6.87 21.26
N VAL A 201 -25.42 7.91 20.67
CA VAL A 201 -25.59 7.99 19.21
C VAL A 201 -24.23 8.09 18.52
N ILE A 202 -23.31 8.93 19.02
CA ILE A 202 -21.96 9.08 18.46
C ILE A 202 -21.20 7.75 18.55
N LEU A 203 -21.24 7.09 19.72
CA LEU A 203 -20.64 5.77 19.92
C LEU A 203 -21.20 4.74 18.93
N SER A 204 -22.51 4.65 18.82
CA SER A 204 -23.18 3.69 17.92
C SER A 204 -22.82 3.92 16.45
N LEU A 205 -22.83 5.18 15.99
CA LEU A 205 -22.46 5.54 14.62
C LEU A 205 -20.98 5.22 14.33
N SER A 206 -20.10 5.53 15.27
CA SER A 206 -18.67 5.26 15.12
C SER A 206 -18.38 3.75 15.08
N SER A 207 -19.01 2.95 15.94
CA SER A 207 -18.89 1.49 15.95
C SER A 207 -19.45 0.87 14.65
N LEU A 208 -20.60 1.36 14.17
CA LEU A 208 -21.17 0.93 12.89
C LEU A 208 -20.21 1.21 11.73
N TYR A 209 -19.60 2.41 11.70
CA TYR A 209 -18.60 2.75 10.70
C TYR A 209 -17.38 1.82 10.77
N ILE A 210 -16.82 1.60 11.96
CA ILE A 210 -15.65 0.73 12.16
C ILE A 210 -15.97 -0.69 11.70
N PHE A 211 -17.16 -1.21 12.04
CA PHE A 211 -17.62 -2.52 11.58
C PHE A 211 -17.69 -2.60 10.06
N ALA A 212 -18.38 -1.64 9.42
CA ALA A 212 -18.53 -1.60 7.97
C ALA A 212 -17.19 -1.44 7.24
N ALA A 213 -16.31 -0.57 7.73
CA ALA A 213 -14.97 -0.35 7.17
C ALA A 213 -14.09 -1.60 7.31
N SER A 214 -14.12 -2.26 8.47
CA SER A 214 -13.33 -3.47 8.72
C SER A 214 -13.83 -4.66 7.90
N LEU A 215 -15.15 -4.80 7.76
CA LEU A 215 -15.75 -5.81 6.87
C LEU A 215 -15.36 -5.56 5.42
N THR A 216 -15.42 -4.30 4.98
CA THR A 216 -15.02 -3.91 3.63
C THR A 216 -13.54 -4.19 3.38
N LEU A 217 -12.66 -3.91 4.36
CA LEU A 217 -11.23 -4.23 4.30
C LEU A 217 -11.03 -5.74 4.15
N PHE A 218 -11.74 -6.55 4.93
CA PHE A 218 -11.69 -8.00 4.85
C PHE A 218 -12.12 -8.50 3.47
N ILE A 219 -13.26 -8.01 2.96
CA ILE A 219 -13.76 -8.35 1.61
C ILE A 219 -12.70 -8.00 0.56
N PHE A 220 -12.12 -6.80 0.58
CA PHE A 220 -11.11 -6.38 -0.40
C PHE A 220 -9.77 -7.09 -0.27
N THR A 221 -9.47 -7.64 0.91
CA THR A 221 -8.25 -8.42 1.12
C THR A 221 -8.40 -9.85 0.58
N TYR A 222 -9.59 -10.44 0.71
CA TYR A 222 -9.82 -11.85 0.38
C TYR A 222 -10.59 -12.10 -0.93
N THR A 223 -11.19 -11.08 -1.54
CA THR A 223 -11.87 -11.22 -2.82
C THR A 223 -10.84 -11.17 -3.95
N PRO A 224 -10.79 -12.18 -4.84
CA PRO A 224 -9.85 -12.19 -5.96
C PRO A 224 -10.08 -10.99 -6.88
N LYS A 225 -8.99 -10.33 -7.28
CA LYS A 225 -9.00 -9.10 -8.05
C LYS A 225 -8.87 -9.39 -9.56
N ASN A 226 -9.86 -10.07 -10.17
CA ASN A 226 -10.08 -10.07 -11.63
C ASN A 226 -11.36 -10.83 -12.06
N PRO A 227 -12.28 -10.20 -12.83
CA PRO A 227 -13.35 -10.89 -13.56
C PRO A 227 -13.11 -11.03 -15.08
N THR A 228 -11.96 -10.65 -15.66
CA THR A 228 -11.84 -10.44 -17.12
C THR A 228 -10.62 -11.05 -17.83
N ILE A 229 -10.13 -12.22 -17.41
CA ILE A 229 -9.32 -13.06 -18.30
C ILE A 229 -9.94 -14.45 -18.33
N LEU A 230 -10.71 -14.71 -19.38
CA LEU A 230 -11.07 -16.07 -19.78
C LEU A 230 -9.79 -16.91 -19.83
N THR A 231 -9.84 -18.10 -19.25
CA THR A 231 -8.82 -19.17 -19.32
C THR A 231 -7.46 -18.88 -18.68
N SER A 232 -7.38 -19.08 -17.37
CA SER A 232 -6.62 -20.23 -16.87
C SER A 232 -7.04 -20.55 -15.44
N THR A 233 -7.13 -21.85 -15.19
CA THR A 233 -7.56 -22.53 -13.98
C THR A 233 -7.04 -21.89 -12.70
N ILE A 234 -7.98 -21.72 -11.76
CA ILE A 234 -7.77 -21.34 -10.37
C ILE A 234 -6.78 -22.32 -9.73
N SER A 235 -5.49 -22.00 -9.82
CA SER A 235 -4.49 -22.50 -8.88
C SER A 235 -4.36 -21.45 -7.79
N ARG A 236 -4.98 -21.76 -6.65
CA ARG A 236 -4.80 -21.09 -5.37
C ARG A 236 -3.38 -21.36 -4.87
N SER A 237 -2.41 -20.76 -5.53
CA SER A 237 -1.03 -20.68 -5.08
C SER A 237 -0.69 -19.20 -4.91
N ASN A 238 0.27 -18.87 -4.05
CA ASN A 238 0.78 -17.52 -3.79
C ASN A 238 1.44 -16.85 -5.04
N THR A 239 1.02 -17.21 -6.24
CA THR A 239 1.38 -16.60 -7.51
C THR A 239 0.50 -15.39 -7.72
N ILE A 240 0.98 -14.28 -7.16
CA ILE A 240 0.71 -12.92 -7.60
C ILE A 240 0.48 -12.92 -9.13
N ASP A 241 -0.62 -12.33 -9.60
CA ASP A 241 -0.91 -12.12 -11.01
C ASP A 241 0.08 -11.08 -11.59
N SER A 242 1.32 -11.52 -11.77
CA SER A 242 2.39 -10.75 -12.42
C SER A 242 2.05 -10.44 -13.87
N GLY A 243 1.09 -11.17 -14.47
CA GLY A 243 0.59 -10.88 -15.82
C GLY A 243 0.02 -9.46 -15.91
N ARG A 244 -0.83 -9.04 -14.98
CA ARG A 244 -1.51 -7.72 -15.03
C ARG A 244 -0.55 -6.53 -15.22
N TYR A 245 0.56 -6.54 -14.47
CA TYR A 245 1.55 -5.45 -14.47
C TYR A 245 2.72 -5.71 -15.40
N LEU A 246 3.29 -6.92 -15.38
CA LEU A 246 4.57 -7.19 -16.04
C LEU A 246 4.39 -7.57 -17.51
N TYR A 247 3.19 -8.01 -17.91
CA TYR A 247 2.92 -8.30 -19.31
C TYR A 247 3.10 -7.05 -20.16
N LYS A 248 3.92 -7.20 -21.22
CA LYS A 248 4.30 -6.13 -22.16
C LYS A 248 5.07 -4.96 -21.55
N ALA A 249 5.48 -5.07 -20.29
CA ALA A 249 6.36 -4.09 -19.67
C ALA A 249 7.82 -4.50 -19.88
N GLY A 250 8.65 -3.52 -20.24
CA GLY A 250 10.06 -3.71 -20.53
C GLY A 250 10.91 -2.59 -19.95
N ILE A 251 12.21 -2.84 -19.90
CA ILE A 251 13.23 -1.82 -19.68
C ILE A 251 13.58 -1.28 -21.06
N PHE A 252 13.47 0.03 -21.24
CA PHE A 252 13.77 0.71 -22.49
C PHE A 252 14.96 1.64 -22.28
N PHE A 253 15.85 1.63 -23.26
CA PHE A 253 17.04 2.44 -23.35
C PHE A 253 16.88 3.49 -24.46
N SER A 254 17.27 4.72 -24.18
CA SER A 254 17.38 5.78 -25.18
C SER A 254 18.77 6.40 -25.09
N HIS A 255 19.37 6.69 -26.24
CA HIS A 255 20.67 7.35 -26.34
C HIS A 255 20.54 8.62 -27.17
N PRO A 256 21.33 9.69 -26.89
CA PRO A 256 21.24 10.93 -27.66
C PRO A 256 21.46 10.78 -29.16
N SER A 257 22.30 9.82 -29.60
CA SER A 257 22.45 9.52 -31.03
C SER A 257 21.14 9.06 -31.70
N PHE A 258 20.16 8.58 -30.93
CA PHE A 258 18.87 8.18 -31.48
C PHE A 258 18.01 9.35 -31.95
N THR A 259 18.30 10.58 -31.51
CA THR A 259 17.59 11.78 -31.98
C THR A 259 17.95 12.13 -33.42
N LEU A 260 19.10 11.67 -33.92
CA LEU A 260 19.50 11.82 -35.33
C LEU A 260 18.50 11.15 -36.28
N CYS A 261 17.75 10.15 -35.80
CA CYS A 261 16.69 9.48 -36.55
C CYS A 261 15.33 10.21 -36.51
N SER A 262 15.19 11.29 -35.75
CA SER A 262 13.88 11.92 -35.50
C SER A 262 13.81 13.33 -36.08
N ILE A 263 12.82 13.56 -36.94
CA ILE A 263 12.43 14.91 -37.41
C ILE A 263 11.66 15.64 -36.29
N THR A 264 11.10 14.91 -35.33
CA THR A 264 10.39 15.44 -34.16
C THR A 264 11.31 15.46 -32.93
N SER A 265 11.06 16.37 -31.98
CA SER A 265 11.78 16.44 -30.70
C SER A 265 11.54 15.26 -29.75
N GLU A 266 10.87 14.20 -30.21
CA GLU A 266 10.54 13.04 -29.42
C GLU A 266 11.70 12.04 -29.36
N LEU A 267 11.91 11.45 -28.18
CA LEU A 267 12.95 10.44 -27.98
C LEU A 267 12.57 9.09 -28.59
N ASN A 268 13.53 8.50 -29.28
CA ASN A 268 13.48 7.14 -29.77
C ASN A 268 13.96 6.17 -28.69
N TRP A 269 13.25 5.06 -28.52
CA TRP A 269 13.50 4.07 -27.48
C TRP A 269 13.78 2.69 -28.08
N LEU A 270 14.70 1.98 -27.46
CA LEU A 270 15.02 0.59 -27.76
C LEU A 270 14.75 -0.27 -26.53
N GLN A 271 14.12 -1.42 -26.73
CA GLN A 271 13.84 -2.31 -25.61
C GLN A 271 15.11 -3.08 -25.22
N ALA A 272 15.61 -2.86 -24.01
CA ALA A 272 16.81 -3.50 -23.49
C ALA A 272 16.54 -4.86 -22.84
N ALA A 273 15.38 -5.02 -22.19
CA ALA A 273 14.94 -6.29 -21.61
C ALA A 273 13.42 -6.33 -21.39
N TYR A 274 12.86 -7.53 -21.36
CA TYR A 274 11.49 -7.77 -20.90
C TYR A 274 11.47 -8.01 -19.40
N ILE A 275 10.65 -7.25 -18.67
CA ILE A 275 10.50 -7.42 -17.22
C ILE A 275 9.95 -8.82 -16.90
N TYR A 276 8.95 -9.27 -17.67
CA TYR A 276 8.37 -10.60 -17.50
C TYR A 276 9.44 -11.70 -17.53
N ASN A 277 10.37 -11.66 -18.50
CA ASN A 277 11.45 -12.64 -18.65
C ASN A 277 12.47 -12.60 -17.50
N LEU A 278 12.70 -11.43 -16.90
CA LEU A 278 13.56 -11.27 -15.73
C LEU A 278 12.94 -11.85 -14.47
N THR A 279 11.61 -11.81 -14.36
CA THR A 279 10.86 -12.26 -13.19
C THR A 279 10.38 -13.71 -13.25
N ASP A 280 10.50 -14.36 -14.41
CA ASP A 280 10.02 -15.73 -14.62
C ASP A 280 10.86 -16.74 -13.80
N LYS A 281 10.18 -17.60 -13.05
CA LYS A 281 10.77 -18.58 -12.13
C LYS A 281 11.64 -19.62 -12.84
N ASN A 282 11.42 -19.86 -14.13
CA ASN A 282 12.23 -20.78 -14.93
C ASN A 282 13.59 -20.19 -15.32
N ASN A 283 13.75 -18.87 -15.17
CA ASN A 283 15.00 -18.18 -15.44
C ASN A 283 15.75 -18.08 -14.11
N ASN A 284 16.57 -19.09 -13.79
CA ASN A 284 17.29 -19.29 -12.51
C ASN A 284 18.16 -18.09 -12.07
N ASN A 285 17.57 -16.98 -11.62
CA ASN A 285 18.28 -15.77 -11.19
C ASN A 285 19.32 -15.24 -12.19
N ASN A 286 19.23 -15.65 -13.46
CA ASN A 286 20.28 -15.34 -14.42
C ASN A 286 20.16 -13.87 -14.82
N PRO A 287 21.25 -13.09 -14.69
CA PRO A 287 21.24 -11.71 -15.16
C PRO A 287 20.96 -11.65 -16.67
N SER A 288 20.24 -10.62 -17.08
CA SER A 288 20.11 -10.27 -18.50
C SER A 288 21.16 -9.21 -18.82
N HIS A 289 21.80 -9.36 -19.96
CA HIS A 289 22.83 -8.45 -20.43
C HIS A 289 22.33 -7.69 -21.67
N PHE A 290 22.53 -6.39 -21.67
CA PHE A 290 22.24 -5.52 -22.81
C PHE A 290 23.50 -4.72 -23.12
N THR A 291 23.96 -4.76 -24.37
CA THR A 291 25.15 -4.02 -24.79
C THR A 291 24.81 -3.15 -25.99
N TYR A 292 25.24 -1.89 -25.94
CA TYR A 292 25.08 -0.90 -26.98
C TYR A 292 26.46 -0.34 -27.35
N SER A 293 26.87 -0.55 -28.59
CA SER A 293 28.12 -0.03 -29.16
C SER A 293 27.82 1.01 -30.22
N PHE A 294 28.59 2.09 -30.22
CA PHE A 294 28.37 3.21 -31.11
C PHE A 294 29.68 3.86 -31.53
N ASN A 295 29.74 4.24 -32.79
CA ASN A 295 30.74 5.14 -33.33
C ASN A 295 30.04 6.36 -33.92
N LEU A 296 30.19 7.52 -33.26
CA LEU A 296 29.57 8.75 -33.71
C LEU A 296 30.14 9.25 -35.05
N SER A 297 31.42 8.96 -35.36
CA SER A 297 32.06 9.45 -36.58
C SER A 297 31.74 8.59 -37.81
N GLU A 298 31.55 7.29 -37.62
CA GLU A 298 31.26 6.33 -38.70
C GLU A 298 29.77 5.98 -38.80
N GLU A 299 28.94 6.56 -37.94
CA GLU A 299 27.50 6.30 -37.83
C GLU A 299 27.15 4.81 -37.76
N ALA A 300 28.02 4.04 -37.12
CA ALA A 300 27.87 2.61 -36.97
C ALA A 300 27.44 2.31 -35.54
N TYR A 301 26.35 1.56 -35.40
CA TYR A 301 25.71 1.33 -34.11
C TYR A 301 25.30 -0.12 -34.01
N ALA A 302 25.79 -0.82 -33.01
CA ALA A 302 25.44 -2.20 -32.75
C ALA A 302 24.76 -2.33 -31.39
N PHE A 303 23.67 -3.10 -31.31
CA PHE A 303 23.13 -3.49 -30.01
C PHE A 303 22.96 -4.99 -29.93
N SER A 304 23.16 -5.54 -28.72
CA SER A 304 22.95 -6.95 -28.44
C SER A 304 22.21 -7.19 -27.13
N GLU A 305 21.15 -7.97 -27.20
CA GLU A 305 20.43 -8.52 -26.04
C GLU A 305 20.88 -9.97 -25.83
N GLY A 306 21.44 -10.26 -24.66
CA GLY A 306 21.84 -11.59 -24.26
C GLY A 306 21.18 -11.97 -22.93
N SER A 307 20.46 -13.09 -22.92
CA SER A 307 20.16 -13.80 -21.67
C SER A 307 21.12 -14.99 -21.57
N ALA A 308 21.42 -15.47 -20.37
CA ALA A 308 22.27 -16.65 -20.16
C ALA A 308 21.89 -17.87 -21.05
N ASN A 309 20.63 -17.92 -21.52
CA ASN A 309 20.10 -19.01 -22.33
C ASN A 309 19.73 -18.62 -23.78
N LYS A 310 20.01 -17.39 -24.25
CA LYS A 310 19.72 -16.94 -25.63
C LYS A 310 20.95 -16.41 -26.34
N LYS A 311 21.11 -16.76 -27.63
CA LYS A 311 22.16 -16.19 -28.47
C LYS A 311 21.94 -14.68 -28.61
N PRO A 312 23.00 -13.85 -28.53
CA PRO A 312 22.87 -12.42 -28.72
C PRO A 312 22.34 -12.14 -30.14
N GLN A 313 21.27 -11.37 -30.22
CA GLN A 313 20.80 -10.81 -31.49
C GLN A 313 21.53 -9.50 -31.75
N CYS A 314 21.88 -9.22 -33.00
CA CYS A 314 22.70 -8.07 -33.33
C CYS A 314 22.15 -7.30 -34.50
N TYR A 315 22.23 -5.97 -34.39
CA TYR A 315 21.57 -5.08 -35.33
C TYR A 315 22.48 -3.90 -35.64
N ASN A 316 22.42 -3.41 -36.88
CA ASN A 316 23.06 -2.18 -37.30
C ASN A 316 22.01 -1.12 -37.65
N VAL A 317 22.25 0.13 -37.26
CA VAL A 317 21.32 1.24 -37.50
C VAL A 317 21.96 2.28 -38.41
N LYS A 318 21.27 2.65 -39.49
CA LYS A 318 21.69 3.73 -40.40
C LYS A 318 20.90 5.01 -40.13
N PHE A 319 21.54 6.02 -39.55
CA PHE A 319 20.87 7.23 -39.05
C PHE A 319 20.60 8.30 -40.11
N MET A 320 21.48 8.51 -41.10
CA MET A 320 21.34 9.66 -42.02
C MET A 320 20.43 9.50 -43.25
N SER A 321 20.04 8.28 -43.66
CA SER A 321 19.27 8.10 -44.91
C SER A 321 17.84 7.60 -44.72
N THR A 322 17.62 6.67 -43.80
CA THR A 322 16.38 5.87 -43.74
C THR A 322 15.90 5.56 -42.33
N CYS A 323 16.71 5.87 -41.30
CA CYS A 323 16.45 5.47 -39.91
C CYS A 323 16.14 3.97 -39.77
N SER A 324 16.75 3.14 -40.64
CA SER A 324 16.45 1.72 -40.72
C SER A 324 17.39 0.90 -39.84
N ILE A 325 16.81 -0.05 -39.12
CA ILE A 325 17.54 -1.02 -38.30
C ILE A 325 17.57 -2.33 -39.09
N ASN A 326 18.77 -2.91 -39.28
CA ASN A 326 18.94 -4.17 -40.00
C ASN A 326 19.62 -5.19 -39.10
N GLU A 327 19.13 -6.42 -39.07
CA GLU A 327 19.81 -7.52 -38.39
C GLU A 327 21.14 -7.85 -39.09
N VAL A 328 22.20 -8.04 -38.32
CA VAL A 328 23.53 -8.39 -38.80
C VAL A 328 24.05 -9.64 -38.12
N GLN A 329 24.97 -10.34 -38.78
CA GLN A 329 25.62 -11.49 -38.17
C GLN A 329 26.31 -11.09 -36.86
N VAL A 330 26.14 -11.94 -35.84
CA VAL A 330 26.68 -11.76 -34.48
C VAL A 330 28.19 -11.51 -34.47
N THR A 331 28.93 -12.11 -35.40
CA THR A 331 30.37 -11.87 -35.59
C THR A 331 30.70 -10.41 -35.88
N ASN A 332 29.91 -9.73 -36.71
CA ASN A 332 30.12 -8.33 -37.07
C ASN A 332 29.85 -7.40 -35.87
N CYS A 333 28.90 -7.77 -35.03
CA CYS A 333 28.55 -7.06 -33.80
C CYS A 333 29.64 -7.15 -32.74
N PHE A 334 30.23 -8.33 -32.56
CA PHE A 334 31.40 -8.50 -31.68
C PHE A 334 32.63 -7.77 -32.19
N ASN A 335 32.81 -7.68 -33.52
CA ASN A 335 33.88 -6.88 -34.09
C ASN A 335 33.65 -5.38 -33.86
N ALA A 336 32.42 -4.90 -34.11
CA ALA A 336 32.02 -3.53 -33.79
C ALA A 336 32.22 -3.19 -32.30
N GLN A 337 31.86 -4.10 -31.39
CA GLN A 337 32.09 -3.94 -29.95
C GLN A 337 33.58 -3.74 -29.58
N ARG A 338 34.54 -4.21 -30.40
CA ARG A 338 35.97 -3.98 -30.15
C ARG A 338 36.48 -2.66 -30.72
N THR A 339 35.79 -2.12 -31.71
CA THR A 339 36.24 -0.94 -32.48
C THR A 339 35.37 0.30 -32.21
N MET A 340 34.46 0.24 -31.23
CA MET A 340 33.50 1.31 -30.94
C MET A 340 33.40 1.58 -29.43
N ASN A 341 32.95 2.79 -29.09
CA ASN A 341 32.52 3.08 -27.73
C ASN A 341 31.37 2.14 -27.37
N THR A 342 31.37 1.61 -26.15
CA THR A 342 30.38 0.60 -25.76
C THR A 342 29.85 0.86 -24.37
N ILE A 343 28.55 0.69 -24.18
CA ILE A 343 27.86 0.71 -22.91
C ILE A 343 27.25 -0.67 -22.71
N SER A 344 27.60 -1.33 -21.61
CA SER A 344 27.07 -2.65 -21.25
C SER A 344 26.33 -2.56 -19.94
N PHE A 345 25.10 -3.07 -19.90
CA PHE A 345 24.24 -3.14 -18.75
C PHE A 345 23.97 -4.60 -18.36
N THR A 346 23.93 -4.83 -17.06
CA THR A 346 23.49 -6.09 -16.47
C THR A 346 22.28 -5.82 -15.60
N PHE A 347 21.18 -6.54 -15.84
CA PHE A 347 19.93 -6.45 -15.11
C PHE A 347 19.69 -7.69 -14.28
N PHE A 348 19.27 -7.50 -13.04
CA PHE A 348 19.01 -8.57 -12.08
C PHE A 348 17.69 -8.35 -11.34
N HIS A 349 16.87 -9.40 -11.19
CA HIS A 349 15.62 -9.32 -10.45
C HIS A 349 15.84 -9.63 -8.96
N GLU A 350 15.65 -8.62 -8.11
CA GLU A 350 15.58 -8.81 -6.66
C GLU A 350 14.23 -9.45 -6.31
N LYS A 351 14.28 -10.58 -5.62
CA LYS A 351 13.10 -11.40 -5.33
C LYS A 351 12.07 -10.68 -4.46
N LYS A 352 10.84 -11.17 -4.58
CA LYS A 352 9.69 -10.74 -3.77
C LYS A 352 9.96 -10.92 -2.29
N SER A 353 9.60 -9.93 -1.49
CA SER A 353 9.63 -9.96 -0.03
C SER A 353 8.44 -9.19 0.54
N VAL A 354 8.22 -9.26 1.86
CA VAL A 354 7.15 -8.49 2.53
C VAL A 354 7.28 -6.99 2.25
N THR A 355 8.50 -6.48 2.17
CA THR A 355 8.76 -5.06 1.86
C THR A 355 8.78 -4.74 0.36
N LEU A 356 8.81 -5.76 -0.51
CA LEU A 356 8.87 -5.66 -1.98
C LEU A 356 7.96 -6.72 -2.63
N PRO A 357 6.64 -6.50 -2.71
CA PRO A 357 5.71 -7.57 -3.13
C PRO A 357 5.92 -8.06 -4.57
N TYR A 358 6.38 -7.18 -5.47
CA TYR A 358 6.79 -7.54 -6.84
C TYR A 358 8.30 -7.67 -7.03
N GLY A 359 9.07 -7.58 -5.94
CA GLY A 359 10.52 -7.43 -6.02
C GLY A 359 10.91 -6.08 -6.62
N ASP A 360 12.12 -6.04 -7.14
CA ASP A 360 12.69 -4.89 -7.81
C ASP A 360 13.66 -5.34 -8.92
N ILE A 361 14.01 -4.46 -9.86
CA ILE A 361 15.07 -4.76 -10.83
C ILE A 361 16.27 -3.87 -10.52
N ARG A 362 17.37 -4.52 -10.21
CA ARG A 362 18.68 -3.92 -10.03
C ARG A 362 19.42 -3.89 -11.35
N PHE A 363 20.26 -2.89 -11.54
CA PHE A 363 21.16 -2.84 -12.69
C PHE A 363 22.53 -2.32 -12.31
N ASN A 364 23.52 -2.70 -13.09
CA ASN A 364 24.82 -2.04 -13.14
C ASN A 364 25.26 -1.89 -14.59
N GLY A 365 26.19 -1.00 -14.86
CA GLY A 365 26.73 -0.83 -16.19
C GLY A 365 28.18 -0.37 -16.23
N LEU A 366 28.84 -0.69 -17.33
CA LEU A 366 30.18 -0.23 -17.67
C LEU A 366 30.12 0.51 -19.00
N LYS A 367 30.87 1.60 -19.10
CA LYS A 367 31.16 2.27 -20.37
C LYS A 367 32.62 2.04 -20.73
N TYR A 368 32.87 1.67 -21.97
CA TYR A 368 34.18 1.51 -22.57
C TYR A 368 34.35 2.59 -23.63
N ASN A 369 35.41 3.38 -23.52
CA ASN A 369 35.76 4.40 -24.50
C ASN A 369 36.94 3.89 -25.35
N ILE A 370 36.81 3.88 -26.67
CA ILE A 370 37.89 3.40 -27.53
C ILE A 370 39.07 4.38 -27.61
N THR A 371 38.79 5.67 -27.49
CA THR A 371 39.84 6.72 -27.60
C THR A 371 40.74 6.76 -26.37
N ASN A 372 40.20 6.35 -25.22
CA ASN A 372 40.93 6.13 -23.98
C ASN A 372 40.45 4.80 -23.40
N PRO A 373 41.13 3.67 -23.68
CA PRO A 373 40.67 2.30 -23.42
C PRO A 373 40.58 2.00 -21.92
N ASN A 374 39.61 2.64 -21.29
CA ASN A 374 39.27 2.56 -19.89
C ASN A 374 37.82 2.15 -19.77
N CYS A 375 37.58 1.33 -18.75
CA CYS A 375 36.26 0.88 -18.37
C CYS A 375 35.81 1.65 -17.14
N ASP A 376 34.90 2.59 -17.36
CA ASP A 376 34.35 3.38 -16.29
C ASP A 376 32.98 2.82 -15.90
N PRO A 377 32.64 2.82 -14.59
CA PRO A 377 31.29 2.48 -14.16
C PRO A 377 30.28 3.54 -14.63
N VAL A 378 29.08 3.09 -14.98
CA VAL A 378 27.94 3.98 -15.21
C VAL A 378 27.47 4.49 -13.86
N SER A 379 27.89 5.70 -13.49
CA SER A 379 27.63 6.27 -12.16
C SER A 379 26.26 6.93 -12.03
N ASN A 380 25.70 7.46 -13.12
CA ASN A 380 24.41 8.15 -13.16
C ASN A 380 23.69 7.84 -14.48
N ILE A 381 22.45 7.36 -14.43
CA ILE A 381 21.57 7.27 -15.59
C ILE A 381 20.48 8.31 -15.45
N ASN A 382 20.21 9.06 -16.52
CA ASN A 382 19.17 10.07 -16.51
C ASN A 382 17.78 9.39 -16.51
N ASN A 383 16.89 9.91 -15.67
CA ASN A 383 15.49 9.47 -15.57
C ASN A 383 14.54 10.35 -16.40
N SER A 384 15.08 11.33 -17.12
CA SER A 384 14.34 12.29 -17.92
C SER A 384 14.08 11.76 -19.34
N SER A 385 12.94 12.16 -19.88
CA SER A 385 12.62 12.04 -21.31
C SER A 385 13.25 13.17 -22.15
N LEU A 386 14.21 13.91 -21.59
CA LEU A 386 14.93 15.00 -22.22
C LEU A 386 16.43 14.85 -21.91
N PHE A 387 17.26 14.93 -22.94
CA PHE A 387 18.71 14.88 -22.80
C PHE A 387 19.28 16.27 -22.50
N THR A 388 20.24 16.30 -21.59
CA THR A 388 21.17 17.40 -21.33
C THR A 388 22.52 17.09 -22.01
N GLU A 389 23.39 18.08 -22.21
CA GLU A 389 24.71 17.88 -22.85
C GLU A 389 25.59 16.82 -22.15
N ASN A 390 25.38 16.57 -20.85
CA ASN A 390 26.11 15.55 -20.10
C ASN A 390 25.64 14.12 -20.39
N ASP A 391 24.50 13.93 -21.06
CA ASP A 391 23.88 12.62 -21.29
C ASP A 391 24.39 11.89 -22.54
N ILE A 392 25.21 12.56 -23.36
CA ILE A 392 25.76 12.08 -24.64
C ILE A 392 26.51 10.76 -24.50
N ASN A 393 27.01 10.44 -23.31
CA ASN A 393 27.88 9.28 -23.07
C ASN A 393 27.21 8.13 -22.28
N ILE A 394 25.95 8.27 -21.85
CA ILE A 394 25.33 7.30 -20.93
C ILE A 394 23.91 6.90 -21.36
N GLY A 395 23.11 7.84 -21.87
CA GLY A 395 21.71 7.61 -22.21
C GLY A 395 20.76 7.53 -20.99
N SER A 396 19.52 7.11 -21.24
CA SER A 396 18.42 7.03 -20.27
C SER A 396 17.81 5.63 -20.25
N LEU A 397 17.41 5.15 -19.06
CA LEU A 397 16.66 3.91 -18.88
C LEU A 397 15.30 4.19 -18.24
N LEU A 398 14.23 3.61 -18.77
CA LEU A 398 12.87 3.71 -18.23
C LEU A 398 12.11 2.39 -18.34
N TYR A 399 11.17 2.18 -17.41
CA TYR A 399 10.13 1.17 -17.61
C TYR A 399 9.02 1.74 -18.50
N LEU A 400 8.77 1.08 -19.63
CA LEU A 400 7.66 1.40 -20.53
C LEU A 400 6.84 0.15 -20.83
N ARG A 401 5.59 0.35 -21.25
CA ARG A 401 4.67 -0.71 -21.65
C ARG A 401 4.28 -0.56 -23.11
N THR A 402 4.37 -1.63 -23.90
CA THR A 402 3.98 -1.61 -25.32
C THR A 402 2.45 -1.56 -25.47
N THR A 403 1.97 -0.85 -26.50
CA THR A 403 0.53 -0.62 -26.74
C THR A 403 -0.13 -1.73 -27.55
N ASN A 404 0.59 -2.46 -28.41
CA ASN A 404 0.03 -3.48 -29.32
C ASN A 404 0.07 -4.92 -28.78
N GLU A 405 -0.85 -5.78 -29.25
CA GLU A 405 -1.04 -7.19 -28.84
C GLU A 405 -0.13 -8.20 -29.52
N THR A 406 0.45 -7.88 -30.67
CA THR A 406 1.08 -8.86 -31.55
C THR A 406 2.61 -8.81 -31.60
N GLN A 407 3.27 -7.95 -30.82
CA GLN A 407 4.70 -7.67 -31.03
C GLN A 407 5.54 -7.96 -29.79
N SER A 408 5.95 -9.23 -29.67
CA SER A 408 7.28 -9.52 -29.14
C SER A 408 8.27 -8.90 -30.12
N ILE A 409 8.86 -7.76 -29.74
CA ILE A 409 9.86 -7.02 -30.50
C ILE A 409 9.27 -6.41 -31.78
N LYS A 410 9.01 -5.10 -31.82
CA LYS A 410 8.99 -4.38 -33.11
C LYS A 410 10.44 -4.18 -33.56
N ILE A 411 11.02 -5.28 -34.00
CA ILE A 411 12.13 -5.29 -34.95
C ILE A 411 11.66 -6.03 -36.23
N PHE A 412 10.61 -6.87 -36.22
CA PHE A 412 10.01 -7.35 -37.46
C PHE A 412 8.49 -7.48 -37.38
N ASP A 413 7.80 -6.93 -38.37
CA ASP A 413 6.55 -7.49 -38.89
C ASP A 413 6.96 -8.38 -40.07
N GLU A 414 6.63 -9.68 -40.05
CA GLU A 414 6.92 -10.59 -41.17
C GLU A 414 6.30 -10.12 -42.50
N GLN A 415 5.37 -9.16 -42.45
CA GLN A 415 4.74 -8.57 -43.63
C GLN A 415 5.31 -7.19 -44.02
N ASN A 416 6.09 -6.51 -43.17
CA ASN A 416 6.72 -5.21 -43.44
C ASN A 416 8.12 -5.11 -42.81
N SER A 417 9.14 -5.27 -43.67
CA SER A 417 10.54 -5.58 -43.37
C SER A 417 11.41 -4.45 -42.78
N GLU A 418 10.88 -3.53 -41.99
CA GLU A 418 11.68 -2.44 -41.41
C GLU A 418 11.53 -2.35 -39.88
N ALA A 419 12.59 -2.73 -39.18
CA ALA A 419 12.74 -2.53 -37.75
C ALA A 419 12.79 -1.03 -37.42
N THR A 420 11.96 -0.59 -36.48
CA THR A 420 11.80 0.82 -36.10
C THR A 420 11.92 1.02 -34.60
N PHE A 421 12.39 2.20 -34.19
CA PHE A 421 12.44 2.58 -32.78
C PHE A 421 11.04 2.72 -32.18
N TYR A 422 10.93 2.45 -30.88
CA TYR A 422 9.72 2.74 -30.13
C TYR A 422 9.61 4.24 -29.87
N LYS A 423 8.46 4.82 -30.20
CA LYS A 423 8.13 6.22 -29.88
C LYS A 423 7.20 6.28 -28.68
N LEU A 424 7.46 7.24 -27.79
CA LEU A 424 6.61 7.51 -26.63
C LEU A 424 5.22 7.96 -27.10
N HIS A 425 4.18 7.52 -26.41
CA HIS A 425 2.75 7.75 -26.73
C HIS A 425 2.20 6.93 -27.91
N ASP A 426 2.98 6.72 -28.97
CA ASP A 426 2.58 5.92 -30.12
C ASP A 426 2.72 4.41 -29.87
N SER A 427 3.96 3.96 -29.69
CA SER A 427 4.31 2.53 -29.61
C SER A 427 4.46 2.05 -28.17
N VAL A 428 4.81 2.96 -27.27
CA VAL A 428 5.00 2.68 -25.85
C VAL A 428 4.37 3.76 -24.98
N ARG A 429 3.93 3.37 -23.78
CA ARG A 429 3.43 4.27 -22.75
C ARG A 429 4.22 4.10 -21.47
N SER A 430 4.42 5.20 -20.75
CA SER A 430 5.05 5.15 -19.42
C SER A 430 4.25 4.28 -18.46
N VAL A 431 4.96 3.46 -17.67
CA VAL A 431 4.34 2.63 -16.64
C VAL A 431 3.60 3.45 -15.59
N GLN A 432 3.98 4.70 -15.34
CA GLN A 432 3.27 5.60 -14.44
C GLN A 432 1.79 5.82 -14.83
N ARG A 433 1.52 5.80 -16.14
CA ARG A 433 0.15 5.94 -16.68
C ARG A 433 -0.57 4.60 -16.74
N THR A 434 0.14 3.50 -17.01
CA THR A 434 -0.48 2.20 -17.25
C THR A 434 -0.60 1.30 -16.02
N TRP A 435 0.34 1.37 -15.08
CA TRP A 435 0.28 0.62 -13.82
C TRP A 435 -0.61 1.38 -12.85
N LYS A 436 -1.88 0.95 -12.85
CA LYS A 436 -2.89 1.40 -11.89
C LYS A 436 -3.18 0.27 -10.91
N THR A 437 -3.11 0.58 -9.63
CA THR A 437 -3.14 -0.42 -8.55
C THR A 437 -4.43 -0.36 -7.74
N GLY A 438 -4.82 -1.51 -7.18
CA GLY A 438 -5.99 -1.61 -6.32
C GLY A 438 -7.32 -1.47 -7.06
N TYR A 439 -8.40 -1.46 -6.28
CA TYR A 439 -9.77 -1.26 -6.76
C TYR A 439 -10.00 0.15 -7.29
N PHE A 440 -9.37 1.14 -6.68
CA PHE A 440 -9.51 2.54 -7.07
C PHE A 440 -8.59 2.96 -8.23
N LYS A 441 -7.86 2.01 -8.83
CA LYS A 441 -6.92 2.28 -9.93
C LYS A 441 -5.95 3.42 -9.56
N CYS A 442 -5.45 3.42 -8.33
CA CYS A 442 -4.54 4.42 -7.83
C CYS A 442 -3.24 4.43 -8.65
N PRO A 443 -2.54 5.57 -8.78
CA PRO A 443 -1.24 5.60 -9.42
C PRO A 443 -0.25 4.66 -8.72
N MET A 444 0.61 3.99 -9.49
CA MET A 444 1.72 3.21 -8.94
C MET A 444 2.61 4.08 -8.03
N THR A 445 3.21 3.45 -7.01
CA THR A 445 4.18 4.08 -6.10
C THR A 445 5.58 3.47 -6.22
N GLY A 446 5.78 2.52 -7.13
CA GLY A 446 7.07 1.89 -7.42
C GLY A 446 8.05 2.77 -8.18
N SER A 447 9.14 2.18 -8.65
CA SER A 447 10.18 2.86 -9.43
C SER A 447 9.79 3.01 -10.90
N LEU A 448 10.24 4.10 -11.52
CA LEU A 448 10.06 4.36 -12.96
C LEU A 448 11.21 3.81 -13.81
N LEU A 449 12.31 3.39 -13.17
CA LEU A 449 13.48 2.79 -13.80
C LEU A 449 14.14 1.74 -12.90
N PRO A 450 15.04 0.89 -13.45
CA PRO A 450 15.86 0.00 -12.64
C PRO A 450 16.70 0.75 -11.60
N ASN A 451 16.96 0.14 -10.44
CA ASN A 451 17.77 0.75 -9.38
C ASN A 451 19.25 0.36 -9.51
N LEU A 452 20.16 1.34 -9.43
CA LEU A 452 21.60 1.09 -9.56
C LEU A 452 22.12 0.26 -8.38
N ASP A 453 22.87 -0.79 -8.69
CA ASP A 453 23.55 -1.66 -7.74
C ASP A 453 25.00 -1.85 -8.19
N LYS A 454 25.93 -1.17 -7.51
CA LYS A 454 27.35 -1.17 -7.90
C LYS A 454 28.04 -2.51 -7.66
N ASP A 455 27.45 -3.37 -6.83
CA ASP A 455 28.02 -4.66 -6.46
C ASP A 455 27.67 -5.75 -7.48
N LEU A 456 26.73 -5.47 -8.40
CA LEU A 456 26.35 -6.40 -9.46
C LEU A 456 27.45 -6.48 -10.54
N GLU A 457 28.00 -7.67 -10.75
CA GLU A 457 29.05 -7.90 -11.76
C GLU A 457 28.54 -7.61 -13.18
N VAL A 458 29.26 -6.76 -13.91
CA VAL A 458 28.98 -6.46 -15.32
C VAL A 458 29.99 -7.20 -16.18
N LYS A 459 29.51 -8.15 -16.98
CA LYS A 459 30.38 -8.91 -17.89
C LYS A 459 30.56 -8.18 -19.21
N TYR A 460 31.71 -7.55 -19.43
CA TYR A 460 32.10 -7.03 -20.73
C TYR A 460 33.53 -7.43 -21.10
N LYS A 461 33.68 -8.10 -22.25
CA LYS A 461 34.91 -8.80 -22.67
C LYS A 461 36.15 -7.90 -22.76
N ASN A 462 35.99 -6.60 -23.02
CA ASN A 462 37.12 -5.67 -23.13
C ASN A 462 37.43 -4.95 -21.80
N CYS A 463 36.74 -5.29 -20.71
CA CYS A 463 36.95 -4.72 -19.37
C CYS A 463 37.55 -5.73 -18.37
N PHE A 464 38.09 -6.86 -18.85
CA PHE A 464 38.72 -7.90 -18.02
C PHE A 464 40.16 -8.17 -18.44
#